data_AF-A0A3Q2Z592-F1
#
_entry.id   AF-A0A3Q2Z592-F1
#
_cell.length_a   1.000
_cell.length_b   1.000
_cell.length_c   1.000
_cell.angle_alpha   90.00
_cell.angle_beta   90.00
_cell.angle_gamma   90.00
#
_symmetry.space_group_name_H-M   'P 1'
#
loop_
_entity.id
_entity.type
_entity.pdbx_description
1 polymer ?
#
loop_
_entity_poly.entity_id
_entity_poly.type
_entity_poly.pdbx_seq_one_letter_code
_entity_poly.pdbx_strand_id
1 'polypeptide(L)'
;MTPKEEFISVFVGNPRLHKHGHWRAHVDYEICLHTNSMCFRKKASTVRRRYREFVWLRRSLEQNALIIEIPKLPPWNPFFSLRNVEQVRQRMKGLQEFLATVLHTPLLLSDSRLHLFLQSDLSVKKMQRCALGKARYTVAEAIQRFDSVCVTPLEDDKASRDSDCERYDFYRLSEKQGRCRVDPMRLPAAPPRRAWA
;
A
#
# COMPACT_ATOMS: atom_id res chain seq x y z
N MET A 1 12.86 -32.21 -7.32
CA MET A 1 12.16 -31.04 -6.74
C MET A 1 11.54 -30.27 -7.90
N THR A 2 10.22 -30.22 -7.99
CA THR A 2 9.54 -29.43 -9.03
C THR A 2 9.71 -27.94 -8.72
N PRO A 3 9.99 -27.08 -9.72
CA PRO A 3 10.01 -25.64 -9.50
C PRO A 3 8.64 -25.20 -8.99
N LYS A 4 8.59 -24.37 -7.95
CA LYS A 4 7.33 -23.72 -7.54
C LYS A 4 6.89 -22.79 -8.67
N GLU A 5 5.63 -22.88 -9.06
CA GLU A 5 5.02 -21.98 -10.04
C GLU A 5 5.12 -20.52 -9.57
N GLU A 6 5.50 -19.61 -10.47
CA GLU A 6 5.63 -18.19 -10.17
C GLU A 6 4.25 -17.53 -10.11
N PHE A 7 3.98 -16.71 -9.09
CA PHE A 7 2.73 -16.00 -8.92
C PHE A 7 2.97 -14.55 -8.48
N ILE A 8 2.08 -13.66 -8.92
CA ILE A 8 1.99 -12.27 -8.45
C ILE A 8 0.54 -12.00 -8.08
N SER A 9 0.27 -11.91 -6.79
CA SER A 9 -1.05 -11.60 -6.24
C SER A 9 -1.08 -10.16 -5.76
N VAL A 10 -2.07 -9.40 -6.20
CA VAL A 10 -2.31 -8.03 -5.74
C VAL A 10 -3.73 -7.93 -5.19
N PHE A 11 -3.93 -7.10 -4.16
CA PHE A 11 -5.24 -6.78 -3.60
C PHE A 11 -5.32 -5.28 -3.32
N VAL A 12 -6.39 -4.63 -3.77
CA VAL A 12 -6.71 -3.23 -3.50
C VAL A 12 -7.93 -3.17 -2.60
N GLY A 13 -7.78 -2.61 -1.40
CA GLY A 13 -8.78 -2.67 -0.35
C GLY A 13 -8.75 -1.49 0.62
N ASN A 14 -9.47 -1.65 1.72
CA ASN A 14 -9.43 -0.77 2.90
C ASN A 14 -9.41 0.73 2.56
N PRO A 15 -10.44 1.25 1.86
CA PRO A 15 -10.51 2.65 1.48
C PRO A 15 -10.58 3.53 2.74
N ARG A 16 -9.72 4.55 2.84
CA ARG A 16 -9.73 5.51 3.97
C ARG A 16 -9.96 6.92 3.47
N LEU A 17 -10.88 7.62 4.14
CA LEU A 17 -11.13 9.04 3.90
C LEU A 17 -10.18 9.88 4.74
N HIS A 18 -9.27 10.58 4.07
CA HIS A 18 -8.37 11.55 4.68
C HIS A 18 -8.97 12.95 4.55
N LYS A 19 -9.08 13.67 5.66
CA LYS A 19 -9.51 15.07 5.70
C LYS A 19 -8.33 15.94 6.15
N HIS A 20 -7.67 16.62 5.22
CA HIS A 20 -6.67 17.64 5.58
C HIS A 20 -7.32 19.02 5.51
N GLY A 21 -7.62 19.58 6.68
CA GLY A 21 -8.30 20.88 6.82
C GLY A 21 -9.70 20.89 6.22
N HIS A 22 -10.24 22.09 5.99
CA HIS A 22 -11.64 22.29 5.62
C HIS A 22 -11.98 21.88 4.17
N TRP A 23 -10.97 21.75 3.27
CA TRP A 23 -11.24 21.68 1.82
C TRP A 23 -10.50 20.57 1.05
N ARG A 24 -9.55 19.85 1.67
CA ARG A 24 -8.73 18.85 0.96
C ARG A 24 -8.99 17.44 1.48
N ALA A 25 -10.20 16.95 1.22
CA ALA A 25 -10.55 15.56 1.45
C ALA A 25 -10.11 14.68 0.28
N HIS A 26 -9.65 13.46 0.55
CA HIS A 26 -9.40 12.46 -0.48
C HIS A 26 -9.52 11.04 0.08
N VAL A 27 -9.74 10.07 -0.82
CA VAL A 27 -9.71 8.65 -0.48
C VAL A 27 -8.44 8.05 -1.05
N ASP A 28 -7.74 7.29 -0.21
CA ASP A 28 -6.67 6.38 -0.62
C ASP A 28 -7.13 4.92 -0.44
N TYR A 29 -6.38 4.03 -1.06
CA TYR A 29 -6.62 2.60 -1.04
C TYR A 29 -5.36 1.90 -0.56
N GLU A 30 -5.56 0.86 0.25
CA GLU A 30 -4.48 -0.06 0.58
C GLU A 30 -4.21 -0.96 -0.62
N ILE A 31 -2.94 -1.16 -0.94
CA ILE A 31 -2.49 -2.11 -1.96
C ILE A 31 -1.61 -3.12 -1.24
N CYS A 32 -2.04 -4.37 -1.23
CA CYS A 32 -1.28 -5.51 -0.72
C CYS A 32 -0.75 -6.30 -1.92
N LEU A 33 0.56 -6.51 -1.97
CA LEU A 33 1.22 -7.35 -2.97
C LEU A 33 1.83 -8.56 -2.26
N HIS A 34 1.63 -9.74 -2.83
CA HIS A 34 2.27 -10.98 -2.40
C HIS A 34 2.74 -11.76 -3.62
N THR A 35 4.00 -12.18 -3.64
CA THR A 35 4.61 -12.80 -4.81
C THR A 35 5.82 -13.63 -4.44
N ASN A 36 6.10 -14.69 -5.21
CA ASN A 36 7.39 -15.37 -5.21
C ASN A 36 8.32 -14.91 -6.36
N SER A 37 7.83 -14.04 -7.25
CA SER A 37 8.54 -13.55 -8.44
C SER A 37 9.86 -12.86 -8.12
N MET A 38 10.85 -13.04 -8.99
CA MET A 38 12.15 -12.37 -8.88
C MET A 38 12.14 -10.95 -9.46
N CYS A 39 11.08 -10.57 -10.18
CA CYS A 39 10.89 -9.19 -10.63
C CYS A 39 10.71 -8.23 -9.44
N PHE A 40 10.30 -8.73 -8.28
CA PHE A 40 10.02 -7.92 -7.10
C PHE A 40 11.11 -8.06 -6.04
N ARG A 41 11.50 -6.93 -5.46
CA ARG A 41 12.49 -6.89 -4.37
C ARG A 41 11.92 -7.51 -3.09
N LYS A 42 10.69 -7.12 -2.72
CA LYS A 42 9.99 -7.70 -1.56
C LYS A 42 8.99 -8.75 -2.02
N LYS A 43 8.89 -9.84 -1.27
CA LYS A 43 7.90 -10.92 -1.49
C LYS A 43 6.50 -10.57 -0.97
N ALA A 44 6.43 -9.58 -0.07
CA ALA A 44 5.18 -8.96 0.33
C ALA A 44 5.39 -7.45 0.55
N SER A 45 4.39 -6.64 0.19
CA SER A 45 4.38 -5.21 0.52
C SER A 45 2.94 -4.72 0.73
N THR A 46 2.78 -3.74 1.63
CA THR A 46 1.49 -3.04 1.83
C THR A 46 1.74 -1.54 1.75
N VAL A 47 1.13 -0.87 0.77
CA VAL A 47 1.28 0.57 0.57
C VAL A 47 -0.09 1.23 0.48
N ARG A 48 -0.16 2.54 0.68
CA ARG A 48 -1.40 3.31 0.50
C ARG A 48 -1.26 4.31 -0.63
N ARG A 49 -2.17 4.26 -1.59
CA ARG A 49 -2.14 5.11 -2.79
C ARG A 49 -3.53 5.66 -3.11
N ARG A 50 -3.60 6.92 -3.52
CA ARG A 50 -4.86 7.55 -3.97
C ARG A 50 -4.97 7.55 -5.48
N TYR A 51 -6.20 7.67 -6.00
CA TYR A 51 -6.50 7.60 -7.44
C TYR A 51 -5.58 8.45 -8.34
N ARG A 52 -5.27 9.69 -7.96
CA ARG A 52 -4.38 10.56 -8.77
C ARG A 52 -2.97 9.99 -8.96
N GLU A 53 -2.48 9.18 -8.01
CA GLU A 53 -1.17 8.54 -8.12
C GLU A 53 -1.23 7.37 -9.10
N PHE A 54 -2.35 6.65 -9.19
CA PHE A 54 -2.59 5.67 -10.24
C PHE A 54 -2.62 6.32 -11.63
N VAL A 55 -3.25 7.50 -11.75
CA VAL A 55 -3.22 8.28 -13.02
C VAL A 55 -1.79 8.62 -13.42
N TRP A 56 -0.95 9.02 -12.46
CA TRP A 56 0.48 9.24 -12.70
C TRP A 56 1.19 7.95 -13.12
N LEU A 57 0.93 6.82 -12.44
CA LEU A 57 1.54 5.54 -12.77
C LEU A 57 1.19 5.11 -14.20
N ARG A 58 -0.10 5.16 -14.57
CA ARG A 58 -0.56 4.82 -15.93
C ARG A 58 0.19 5.64 -16.99
N ARG A 59 0.23 6.97 -16.84
CA ARG A 59 0.94 7.87 -17.78
C ARG A 59 2.44 7.57 -17.83
N SER A 60 3.02 7.24 -16.69
CA SER A 60 4.45 6.91 -16.60
C SER A 60 4.74 5.64 -17.40
N LEU A 61 3.95 4.58 -17.20
CA LEU A 61 4.08 3.32 -17.94
C LEU A 61 3.87 3.51 -19.45
N GLU A 62 2.88 4.32 -19.84
CA GLU A 62 2.57 4.66 -21.24
C GLU A 62 3.74 5.35 -21.95
N GLN A 63 4.50 6.20 -21.24
CA GLN A 63 5.69 6.86 -21.79
C GLN A 63 6.86 5.90 -22.05
N ASN A 64 6.98 4.81 -21.27
CA ASN A 64 8.09 3.87 -21.39
C ASN A 64 7.77 2.67 -22.29
N ALA A 65 6.49 2.35 -22.49
CA ALA A 65 6.04 1.17 -23.22
C ALA A 65 5.15 1.57 -24.42
N LEU A 66 5.72 2.33 -25.37
CA LEU A 66 5.00 2.92 -26.50
C LEU A 66 4.28 1.92 -27.43
N ILE A 67 4.65 0.63 -27.36
CA ILE A 67 4.09 -0.44 -28.20
C ILE A 67 2.96 -1.20 -27.46
N ILE A 68 2.86 -1.05 -26.14
CA ILE A 68 1.94 -1.83 -25.31
C ILE A 68 0.71 -0.98 -24.95
N GLU A 69 -0.48 -1.54 -25.13
CA GLU A 69 -1.69 -0.93 -24.62
C GLU A 69 -1.74 -1.00 -23.08
N ILE A 70 -1.58 0.15 -22.42
CA ILE A 70 -1.70 0.22 -20.97
C ILE A 70 -3.17 0.15 -20.55
N PRO A 71 -3.54 -0.74 -19.61
CA PRO A 71 -4.92 -0.90 -19.18
C PRO A 71 -5.54 0.42 -18.72
N LYS A 72 -6.83 0.58 -18.98
CA LYS A 72 -7.57 1.79 -18.62
C LYS A 72 -7.80 1.80 -17.10
N LEU A 73 -7.65 2.98 -16.50
CA LEU A 73 -8.10 3.20 -15.13
C LEU A 73 -9.62 3.34 -15.09
N PRO A 74 -10.25 3.10 -13.93
CA PRO A 74 -11.66 3.47 -13.75
C PRO A 74 -11.82 4.96 -14.10
N PRO A 75 -12.88 5.33 -14.82
CA PRO A 75 -13.01 6.66 -15.40
C PRO A 75 -12.98 7.73 -14.33
N TRP A 76 -12.38 8.87 -14.67
CA TRP A 76 -12.47 10.04 -13.82
C TRP A 76 -13.92 10.52 -13.82
N ASN A 77 -14.48 10.66 -12.62
CA ASN A 77 -15.86 11.13 -12.43
C ASN A 77 -15.80 12.52 -11.78
N PRO A 78 -16.23 13.60 -12.47
CA PRO A 78 -16.26 14.95 -11.91
C PRO A 78 -17.20 15.07 -10.68
N PHE A 79 -18.24 14.22 -10.62
CA PHE A 79 -19.20 14.15 -9.52
C PHE A 79 -18.90 13.02 -8.54
N PHE A 80 -17.62 12.62 -8.43
CA PHE A 80 -17.23 11.56 -7.50
C PHE A 80 -17.44 11.99 -6.05
N SER A 81 -18.35 11.31 -5.36
CA SER A 81 -18.60 11.51 -3.94
C SER A 81 -17.73 10.57 -3.11
N LEU A 82 -16.81 11.16 -2.34
CA LEU A 82 -15.94 10.42 -1.41
C LEU A 82 -16.71 9.69 -0.30
N ARG A 83 -17.98 10.04 -0.09
CA ARG A 83 -18.87 9.43 0.91
C ARG A 83 -19.78 8.36 0.32
N ASN A 84 -19.88 8.26 -1.01
CA ASN A 84 -20.68 7.23 -1.66
C ASN A 84 -19.88 5.93 -1.69
N VAL A 85 -20.28 4.98 -0.84
CA VAL A 85 -19.61 3.68 -0.69
C VAL A 85 -19.57 2.90 -2.01
N GLU A 86 -20.64 2.95 -2.80
CA GLU A 86 -20.71 2.23 -4.08
C GLU A 86 -19.74 2.81 -5.11
N GLN A 87 -19.65 4.13 -5.23
CA GLN A 87 -18.67 4.77 -6.11
C GLN A 87 -17.23 4.46 -5.66
N VAL A 88 -16.97 4.47 -4.35
CA VAL A 88 -15.64 4.12 -3.80
C VAL A 88 -15.29 2.66 -4.10
N ARG A 89 -16.25 1.74 -3.94
CA ARG A 89 -16.10 0.31 -4.22
C ARG A 89 -15.88 0.03 -5.71
N GLN A 90 -16.65 0.67 -6.60
CA GLN A 90 -16.47 0.55 -8.05
C GLN A 90 -15.09 1.04 -8.49
N ARG A 91 -14.64 2.19 -7.96
CA ARG A 91 -13.29 2.68 -8.23
C ARG A 91 -12.24 1.70 -7.71
N MET A 92 -12.39 1.19 -6.49
CA MET A 92 -11.47 0.20 -5.90
C MET A 92 -11.34 -1.06 -6.78
N LYS A 93 -12.47 -1.60 -7.26
CA LYS A 93 -12.50 -2.74 -8.19
C LYS A 93 -11.73 -2.43 -9.48
N GLY A 94 -11.97 -1.27 -10.10
CA GLY A 94 -11.24 -0.89 -11.32
C GLY A 94 -9.73 -0.67 -11.08
N LEU A 95 -9.33 -0.22 -9.89
CA LEU A 95 -7.91 -0.10 -9.53
C LEU A 95 -7.26 -1.48 -9.33
N GLN A 96 -7.98 -2.43 -8.74
CA GLN A 96 -7.57 -3.83 -8.61
C GLN A 96 -7.35 -4.46 -9.99
N GLU A 97 -8.34 -4.33 -10.89
CA GLU A 97 -8.27 -4.86 -12.26
C GLU A 97 -7.09 -4.25 -13.04
N PHE A 98 -6.91 -2.93 -12.94
CA PHE A 98 -5.77 -2.23 -13.54
C PHE A 98 -4.43 -2.82 -13.09
N LEU A 99 -4.21 -2.99 -11.77
CA LEU A 99 -2.96 -3.56 -11.27
C LEU A 99 -2.79 -5.02 -11.66
N ALA A 100 -3.86 -5.81 -11.61
CA ALA A 100 -3.83 -7.20 -12.03
C ALA A 100 -3.33 -7.31 -13.49
N THR A 101 -3.89 -6.53 -14.42
CA THR A 101 -3.45 -6.53 -15.83
C THR A 101 -2.01 -6.03 -15.99
N VAL A 102 -1.63 -4.94 -15.30
CA VAL A 102 -0.25 -4.41 -15.37
C VAL A 102 0.76 -5.47 -14.91
N LEU A 103 0.46 -6.16 -13.82
CA LEU A 103 1.36 -7.14 -13.20
C LEU A 103 1.49 -8.45 -14.00
N HIS A 104 0.53 -8.76 -14.87
CA HIS A 104 0.62 -9.89 -15.81
C HIS A 104 1.35 -9.53 -17.11
N THR A 105 1.82 -8.29 -17.28
CA THR A 105 2.54 -7.84 -18.48
C THR A 105 4.05 -7.76 -18.20
N PRO A 106 4.89 -8.70 -18.67
CA PRO A 106 6.30 -8.79 -18.27
C PRO A 106 7.12 -7.52 -18.56
N LEU A 107 6.85 -6.84 -19.68
CA LEU A 107 7.56 -5.61 -20.03
C LEU A 107 7.30 -4.47 -19.04
N LEU A 108 6.09 -4.38 -18.46
CA LEU A 108 5.77 -3.37 -17.46
C LEU A 108 6.44 -3.65 -16.11
N LEU A 109 6.74 -4.92 -15.81
CA LEU A 109 7.49 -5.32 -14.62
C LEU A 109 8.95 -4.84 -14.64
N SER A 110 9.47 -4.38 -15.77
CA SER A 110 10.81 -3.78 -15.84
C SER A 110 10.86 -2.33 -15.36
N ASP A 111 9.71 -1.65 -15.22
CA ASP A 111 9.67 -0.24 -14.87
C ASP A 111 9.87 0.00 -13.38
N SER A 112 10.95 0.70 -13.02
CA SER A 112 11.26 1.02 -11.62
C SER A 112 10.16 1.84 -10.91
N ARG A 113 9.38 2.65 -11.64
CA ARG A 113 8.28 3.45 -11.07
C ARG A 113 7.13 2.59 -10.60
N LEU A 114 6.88 1.45 -11.26
CA LEU A 114 5.90 0.45 -10.80
C LEU A 114 6.34 -0.15 -9.47
N HIS A 115 7.60 -0.55 -9.34
CA HIS A 115 8.16 -1.11 -8.11
C HIS A 115 8.14 -0.11 -6.96
N LEU A 116 8.54 1.14 -7.20
CA LEU A 116 8.46 2.20 -6.20
C LEU A 116 7.02 2.46 -5.77
N PHE A 117 6.07 2.44 -6.71
CA PHE A 117 4.65 2.64 -6.43
C PHE A 117 4.09 1.55 -5.51
N LEU A 118 4.46 0.29 -5.73
CA LEU A 118 3.94 -0.88 -5.01
C LEU A 118 4.70 -1.24 -3.73
N GLN A 119 5.98 -0.85 -3.61
CA GLN A 119 6.88 -1.35 -2.55
C GLN A 119 7.53 -0.25 -1.69
N SER A 120 7.17 1.03 -1.90
CA SER A 120 7.64 2.16 -1.07
C SER A 120 6.48 3.12 -0.73
N ASP A 121 6.67 3.96 0.29
CA ASP A 121 5.78 5.08 0.67
C ASP A 121 6.12 6.41 -0.02
N LEU A 122 7.05 6.40 -0.97
CA LEU A 122 7.51 7.62 -1.62
C LEU A 122 6.36 8.33 -2.33
N SER A 123 6.28 9.65 -2.14
CA SER A 123 5.40 10.50 -2.96
C SER A 123 5.78 10.42 -4.44
N VAL A 124 4.82 10.69 -5.34
CA VAL A 124 5.02 10.75 -6.80
C VAL A 124 6.27 11.53 -7.20
N LYS A 125 6.50 12.71 -6.61
CA LYS A 125 7.70 13.53 -6.91
C LYS A 125 8.99 12.81 -6.54
N LYS A 126 9.03 12.16 -5.37
CA LYS A 126 10.20 11.39 -4.90
C LYS A 126 10.43 10.14 -5.77
N MET A 127 9.36 9.44 -6.15
CA MET A 127 9.45 8.29 -7.06
C MET A 127 10.03 8.69 -8.41
N GLN A 128 9.53 9.77 -9.01
CA GLN A 128 10.02 10.28 -10.29
C GLN A 128 11.50 10.68 -10.21
N ARG A 129 11.91 11.38 -9.16
CA ARG A 129 13.33 11.73 -8.96
C ARG A 129 14.21 10.49 -8.81
N CYS A 130 13.77 9.50 -8.03
CA CYS A 130 14.49 8.25 -7.82
C CYS A 130 14.65 7.46 -9.12
N ALA A 131 13.57 7.29 -9.89
CA ALA A 131 13.60 6.60 -11.18
C ALA A 131 14.51 7.29 -12.23
N LEU A 132 14.67 8.61 -12.15
CA LEU A 132 15.57 9.39 -13.02
C LEU A 132 17.02 9.44 -12.51
N GLY A 133 17.37 8.74 -11.42
CA GLY A 133 18.72 8.82 -10.82
C GLY A 133 19.03 10.17 -10.17
N LYS A 134 18.02 11.00 -9.88
CA LYS A 134 18.16 12.34 -9.26
C LYS A 134 17.96 12.33 -7.74
N ALA A 135 17.77 11.16 -7.13
CA ALA A 135 17.70 11.01 -5.68
C ALA A 135 19.07 10.61 -5.11
N ARG A 136 19.30 10.86 -3.82
CA ARG A 136 20.51 10.42 -3.10
C ARG A 136 20.50 8.92 -2.75
N TYR A 137 19.48 8.20 -3.17
CA TYR A 137 19.26 6.80 -2.87
C TYR A 137 18.78 6.06 -4.12
N THR A 138 19.15 4.79 -4.21
CA THR A 138 18.71 3.91 -5.30
C THR A 138 17.27 3.45 -5.12
N VAL A 139 16.68 2.89 -6.18
CA VAL A 139 15.35 2.24 -6.14
C VAL A 139 15.33 1.11 -5.11
N ALA A 140 16.40 0.29 -5.07
CA ALA A 140 16.51 -0.82 -4.13
C ALA A 140 16.53 -0.36 -2.68
N GLU A 141 17.31 0.69 -2.38
CA GLU A 141 17.34 1.27 -1.03
C GLU A 141 16.01 1.90 -0.62
N ALA A 142 15.34 2.59 -1.54
CA ALA A 142 14.02 3.19 -1.29
C ALA A 142 13.00 2.12 -0.88
N ILE A 143 13.03 0.97 -1.57
CA ILE A 143 12.14 -0.15 -1.25
C ILE A 143 12.51 -0.76 0.10
N GLN A 144 13.80 -1.02 0.37
CA GLN A 144 14.24 -1.62 1.63
C GLN A 144 13.89 -0.77 2.87
N ARG A 145 14.11 0.55 2.81
CA ARG A 145 13.88 1.45 3.97
C ARG A 145 12.43 1.48 4.45
N PHE A 146 11.47 1.15 3.58
CA PHE A 146 10.04 1.15 3.91
C PHE A 146 9.63 0.08 4.95
N ASP A 147 10.48 -0.90 5.28
CA ASP A 147 10.15 -1.96 6.26
C ASP A 147 10.09 -1.50 7.72
N SER A 148 10.53 -0.28 8.03
CA SER A 148 10.62 0.20 9.43
C SER A 148 9.27 0.53 10.11
N VAL A 149 8.12 0.30 9.45
CA VAL A 149 6.80 0.68 9.99
C VAL A 149 5.87 -0.52 10.27
N CYS A 150 6.27 -1.75 9.93
CA CYS A 150 5.39 -2.93 10.10
C CYS A 150 5.97 -4.12 10.88
N VAL A 151 7.10 -3.95 11.58
CA VAL A 151 7.62 -4.99 12.49
C VAL A 151 7.28 -4.62 13.94
N THR A 152 6.60 -5.52 14.64
CA THR A 152 6.26 -5.46 16.06
C THR A 152 7.50 -5.30 16.95
N PRO A 153 7.40 -4.69 18.15
CA PRO A 153 8.55 -4.45 19.02
C PRO A 153 9.20 -5.76 19.47
N LEU A 154 10.45 -5.96 19.09
CA LEU A 154 11.43 -6.69 19.88
C LEU A 154 12.62 -5.74 20.03
N GLU A 155 12.87 -5.35 21.28
CA GLU A 155 14.09 -4.72 21.79
C GLU A 155 15.30 -5.58 21.36
N ASP A 156 16.51 -5.13 21.04
CA ASP A 156 17.27 -3.89 21.16
C ASP A 156 18.28 -3.87 19.97
N ASP A 157 18.67 -2.68 19.49
CA ASP A 157 20.06 -2.18 19.61
C ASP A 157 20.33 -0.94 18.75
N LYS A 158 21.07 -0.01 19.36
CA LYS A 158 21.46 1.30 18.84
C LYS A 158 22.38 1.18 17.62
N ALA A 159 22.03 1.88 16.53
CA ALA A 159 23.02 2.48 15.64
C ALA A 159 22.52 3.80 15.04
N SER A 160 23.38 4.81 15.20
CA SER A 160 23.38 6.18 14.69
C SER A 160 22.26 6.64 13.75
N ARG A 161 21.49 7.61 14.24
CA ARG A 161 20.74 8.56 13.42
C ARG A 161 21.71 9.46 12.67
N ASP A 162 21.48 9.65 11.37
CA ASP A 162 21.71 10.95 10.77
C ASP A 162 20.54 11.35 9.87
N SER A 163 20.21 12.64 9.97
CA SER A 163 18.93 13.25 9.66
C SER A 163 18.75 13.54 8.17
N ASP A 164 17.54 13.26 7.65
CA ASP A 164 16.72 14.16 6.81
C ASP A 164 15.46 13.42 6.35
N CYS A 165 14.64 13.03 7.33
CA CYS A 165 13.28 12.58 7.11
C CYS A 165 12.36 13.61 7.75
N GLU A 166 11.75 14.47 6.93
CA GLU A 166 10.64 15.29 7.41
C GLU A 166 9.52 14.36 7.89
N ARG A 167 9.42 14.29 9.22
CA ARG A 167 8.40 13.57 9.96
C ARG A 167 7.06 14.18 9.61
N TYR A 168 6.23 13.45 8.87
CA TYR A 168 4.82 13.79 8.75
C TYR A 168 4.17 13.53 10.12
N ASP A 169 3.88 14.59 10.87
CA ASP A 169 3.20 14.53 12.16
C ASP A 169 1.76 14.03 12.00
N PHE A 170 1.53 12.74 12.27
CA PHE A 170 0.19 12.14 12.35
C PHE A 170 -0.19 11.64 13.76
N TYR A 171 0.68 11.77 14.77
CA TYR A 171 0.39 11.38 16.15
C TYR A 171 0.36 12.57 17.11
N ARG A 172 -0.51 13.55 16.84
CA ARG A 172 -0.91 14.54 17.85
C ARG A 172 -2.41 14.83 17.74
N LEU A 173 -3.22 13.77 17.90
CA LEU A 173 -4.68 13.85 18.08
C LEU A 173 -5.21 12.52 18.63
N SER A 174 -4.70 12.06 19.78
CA SER A 174 -5.41 11.01 20.55
C SER A 174 -5.30 11.13 22.07
N GLU A 175 -4.82 12.25 22.60
CA GLU A 175 -4.82 12.52 24.04
C GLU A 175 -5.73 13.68 24.39
N LYS A 176 -7.02 13.60 24.02
CA LYS A 176 -8.13 14.25 24.76
C LYS A 176 -9.46 13.57 24.43
N GLN A 177 -9.70 12.37 24.96
CA GLN A 177 -11.04 12.00 25.45
C GLN A 177 -10.95 10.76 26.36
N GLY A 178 -11.33 10.96 27.63
CA GLY A 178 -11.83 10.01 28.62
C GLY A 178 -11.58 8.50 28.49
N ARG A 179 -10.74 8.00 29.42
CA ARG A 179 -10.98 6.85 30.30
C ARG A 179 -12.23 5.99 29.98
N CYS A 180 -12.00 4.77 29.47
CA CYS A 180 -12.80 3.59 29.80
C CYS A 180 -11.83 2.44 30.09
N ARG A 181 -11.74 2.04 31.38
CA ARG A 181 -11.09 0.79 31.77
C ARG A 181 -11.96 -0.36 31.32
N VAL A 182 -11.38 -1.37 30.69
CA VAL A 182 -11.95 -2.72 30.61
C VAL A 182 -10.97 -3.67 31.28
N ASP A 183 -11.40 -4.24 32.40
CA ASP A 183 -10.69 -5.28 33.14
C ASP A 183 -10.60 -6.58 32.33
N PRO A 184 -9.51 -7.35 32.44
CA PRO A 184 -9.39 -8.67 31.84
C PRO A 184 -9.85 -9.74 32.84
N MET A 185 -10.96 -10.45 32.59
CA MET A 185 -11.24 -11.69 33.32
C MET A 185 -12.02 -12.74 32.52
N ARG A 186 -11.38 -13.92 32.50
CA ARG A 186 -11.91 -15.30 32.52
C ARG A 186 -12.57 -15.90 31.27
N LEU A 187 -11.83 -16.87 30.71
CA LEU A 187 -12.33 -18.03 29.98
C LEU A 187 -13.38 -18.81 30.81
N PRO A 188 -14.48 -19.29 30.20
CA PRO A 188 -15.38 -20.23 30.86
C PRO A 188 -14.86 -21.67 30.80
N ALA A 189 -15.03 -22.40 31.91
CA ALA A 189 -14.72 -23.82 32.06
C ALA A 189 -15.73 -24.73 31.35
N ALA A 190 -15.27 -25.91 30.93
CA ALA A 190 -16.07 -26.95 30.29
C ALA A 190 -17.12 -27.57 31.23
N PRO A 191 -18.28 -28.03 30.71
CA PRO A 191 -19.32 -28.64 31.53
C PRO A 191 -18.97 -30.08 31.94
N PRO A 192 -19.34 -30.52 33.16
CA PRO A 192 -19.10 -31.89 33.61
C PRO A 192 -20.13 -32.87 33.02
N ARG A 193 -19.63 -34.06 32.67
CA ARG A 193 -20.42 -35.25 32.31
C ARG A 193 -21.28 -35.68 33.51
N ARG A 194 -22.57 -35.99 33.29
CA ARG A 194 -23.36 -36.81 34.21
C ARG A 194 -23.83 -38.08 33.53
N ALA A 195 -23.55 -39.19 34.21
CA ALA A 195 -24.01 -40.54 33.92
C ALA A 195 -25.46 -40.74 34.40
N TRP A 196 -26.09 -41.75 33.83
CA TRP A 196 -27.49 -42.15 33.93
C TRP A 196 -28.04 -42.43 35.33
N ALA A 197 -29.34 -42.18 35.49
CA ALA A 197 -30.30 -43.01 36.23
C ALA A 197 -31.64 -42.94 35.49
#